data_AF-A0AAV1IHC0-F1
#
_entry.id   AF-A0AAV1IHC0-F1
#
_cell.length_a   1.000
_cell.length_b   1.000
_cell.length_c   1.000
_cell.angle_alpha   90.00
_cell.angle_beta   90.00
_cell.angle_gamma   90.00
#
_symmetry.space_group_name_H-M   'P 1'
#
loop_
_entity.id
_entity.type
_entity.pdbx_description
1 polymer ?
#
loop_
_entity_poly.entity_id
_entity_poly.type
_entity_poly.pdbx_seq_one_letter_code
_entity_poly.pdbx_strand_id
1 'polypeptide(L)'
;MTSVQHANANLVTFRPIPLQRGSLTVRALRTKGSQEDKTSKRTNRDRVAEPVDSAVSSPGAYGILAGILGALALPAAFVPHSAADFLFGAAAQPHDLLHEPLFRILSSGLLSASFVSMALRLGARTGDLDSSVNKRLELGLVVFATINTLLQTTSAAQPGSVLTFPGFWATAAVLGLTVTIAWGGFGKASEYGLSLKRAGPLPAVKKFQDDTADLGGSVQSGRIKSIAYTVLTAGFFAAGISYLYAPETTLQAVFNDVKGDECVFLWRAIGAALVSVVSVTSYSLKEGADDGSLGDRPFKILNAGLALTSFVHLLVFVPLLGGDHAGPLLPALLGVWGTSFAVSASGAYRGSD
;
A
#
# COMPACT_ATOMS: atom_id res chain seq x y z
N MET A 1 -1.87 58.18 -45.31
CA MET A 1 -2.56 58.76 -44.13
C MET A 1 -3.10 57.61 -43.29
N THR A 2 -2.98 57.73 -41.96
CA THR A 2 -3.33 56.79 -40.87
C THR A 2 -2.42 55.56 -40.71
N SER A 3 -1.98 55.12 -39.53
CA SER A 3 -1.84 55.68 -38.18
C SER A 3 -0.99 54.65 -37.43
N VAL A 4 0.20 55.00 -36.96
CA VAL A 4 1.09 54.09 -36.20
C VAL A 4 0.77 54.23 -34.72
N GLN A 5 0.16 53.20 -34.12
CA GLN A 5 -0.09 53.13 -32.68
C GLN A 5 1.20 52.69 -31.95
N HIS A 6 1.76 53.60 -31.17
CA HIS A 6 2.81 53.32 -30.19
C HIS A 6 2.21 52.64 -28.96
N ALA A 7 2.71 51.43 -28.64
CA ALA A 7 2.41 50.74 -27.38
C ALA A 7 3.27 51.33 -26.25
N ASN A 8 2.62 51.90 -25.25
CA ASN A 8 3.24 52.35 -23.99
C ASN A 8 3.58 51.13 -23.12
N ALA A 9 4.88 50.90 -22.90
CA ALA A 9 5.35 49.95 -21.90
C ALA A 9 5.33 50.60 -20.51
N ASN A 10 4.35 50.21 -19.67
CA ASN A 10 4.32 50.59 -18.27
C ASN A 10 5.38 49.79 -17.50
N LEU A 11 6.47 50.45 -17.12
CA LEU A 11 7.51 49.94 -16.25
C LEU A 11 6.94 49.83 -14.82
N VAL A 12 6.68 48.61 -14.36
CA VAL A 12 6.30 48.34 -12.96
C VAL A 12 7.57 48.37 -12.11
N THR A 13 7.82 49.49 -11.43
CA THR A 13 8.87 49.63 -10.42
C THR A 13 8.48 48.86 -9.16
N PHE A 14 9.14 47.72 -8.90
CA PHE A 14 9.09 47.03 -7.61
C PHE A 14 9.79 47.88 -6.54
N ARG A 15 9.03 48.30 -5.52
CA ARG A 15 9.62 48.88 -4.29
C ARG A 15 10.03 47.74 -3.35
N PRO A 16 11.26 47.74 -2.80
CA PRO A 16 11.67 46.77 -1.80
C PRO A 16 10.89 46.98 -0.49
N ILE A 17 10.31 45.90 0.03
CA ILE A 17 9.66 45.84 1.34
C ILE A 17 10.78 45.78 2.40
N PRO A 18 10.84 46.71 3.37
CA PRO A 18 11.82 46.63 4.45
C PRO A 18 11.49 45.44 5.37
N LEU A 19 12.45 44.53 5.52
CA LEU A 19 12.41 43.45 6.50
C LEU A 19 12.47 44.04 7.91
N GLN A 20 11.33 44.13 8.58
CA GLN A 20 11.26 44.39 10.02
C GLN A 20 11.82 43.16 10.77
N ARG A 21 13.03 43.28 11.33
CA ARG A 21 13.53 42.39 12.38
C ARG A 21 12.69 42.57 13.64
N GLY A 22 11.66 41.75 13.79
CA GLY A 22 10.99 41.57 15.08
C GLY A 22 11.90 40.78 16.03
N SER A 23 12.39 41.42 17.09
CA SER A 23 13.07 40.73 18.19
C SER A 23 12.05 39.86 18.92
N LEU A 24 12.17 38.55 18.80
CA LEU A 24 11.42 37.60 19.61
C LEU A 24 11.94 37.63 21.05
N THR A 25 11.26 38.41 21.89
CA THR A 25 11.45 38.39 23.34
C THR A 25 10.85 37.08 23.87
N VAL A 26 11.68 36.06 24.06
CA VAL A 26 11.29 34.79 24.69
C VAL A 26 10.99 35.06 26.17
N ARG A 27 9.71 35.26 26.48
CA ARG A 27 9.21 35.39 27.85
C ARG A 27 9.10 33.99 28.47
N ALA A 28 10.15 33.58 29.15
CA ALA A 28 10.16 32.39 29.99
C ALA A 28 9.14 32.53 31.13
N LEU A 29 7.93 32.00 30.93
CA LEU A 29 6.97 31.81 32.02
C LEU A 29 7.37 30.56 32.78
N ARG A 30 8.19 30.79 33.81
CA ARG A 30 8.52 29.88 34.90
C ARG A 30 7.27 29.60 35.73
N THR A 31 6.51 28.57 35.37
CA THR A 31 5.49 27.98 36.26
C THR A 31 6.19 27.18 37.36
N LYS A 32 6.48 27.86 38.47
CA LYS A 32 6.76 27.23 39.77
C LYS A 32 5.44 26.63 40.27
N GLY A 33 5.23 25.34 40.02
CA GLY A 33 4.13 24.56 40.59
C GLY A 33 4.71 23.35 41.32
N SER A 34 4.63 23.39 42.64
CA SER A 34 5.00 22.34 43.58
C SER A 34 4.45 20.97 43.15
N GLN A 35 5.32 19.97 43.00
CA GLN A 35 4.89 18.58 42.99
C GLN A 35 5.85 17.75 43.84
N GLU A 36 5.34 17.40 45.01
CA GLU A 36 5.91 16.51 46.01
C GLU A 36 6.36 15.18 45.39
N ASP A 37 7.66 14.94 45.50
CA ASP A 37 8.27 13.76 46.10
C ASP A 37 7.42 12.47 46.12
N LYS A 38 7.36 11.78 44.98
CA LYS A 38 7.06 10.34 44.87
C LYS A 38 8.26 9.59 44.30
N THR A 39 9.45 10.01 44.69
CA THR A 39 10.72 9.68 44.03
C THR A 39 11.37 8.38 44.51
N SER A 40 10.74 7.58 45.39
CA SER A 40 11.44 6.48 46.07
C SER A 40 10.84 5.07 45.96
N LYS A 41 9.92 4.79 45.00
CA LYS A 41 9.34 3.43 44.86
C LYS A 41 9.38 2.83 43.45
N ARG A 42 10.28 3.33 42.58
CA ARG A 42 10.34 2.94 41.15
C ARG A 42 11.66 2.29 40.71
N THR A 43 12.57 1.95 41.62
CA THR A 43 13.91 1.45 41.25
C THR A 43 14.05 -0.07 41.20
N ASN A 44 12.96 -0.85 41.30
CA ASN A 44 13.07 -2.32 41.33
C ASN A 44 12.05 -3.08 40.47
N ARG A 45 11.38 -2.42 39.51
CA ARG A 45 10.40 -3.07 38.61
C ARG A 45 10.92 -3.36 37.21
N ASP A 46 12.09 -2.83 36.82
CA ASP A 46 12.46 -2.74 35.41
C ASP A 46 13.75 -3.51 35.06
N ARG A 47 13.93 -4.72 35.61
CA ARG A 47 14.54 -5.79 34.80
C ARG A 47 13.40 -6.48 34.06
N VAL A 48 12.74 -5.73 33.18
CA VAL A 48 11.92 -6.33 32.13
C VAL A 48 12.89 -7.20 31.35
N ALA A 49 12.69 -8.52 31.41
CA ALA A 49 13.50 -9.49 30.71
C ALA A 49 13.75 -8.98 29.29
N GLU A 50 15.01 -8.97 28.85
CA GLU A 50 15.33 -8.61 27.47
C GLU A 50 14.35 -9.39 26.57
N PRO A 51 13.55 -8.69 25.76
CA PRO A 51 12.55 -9.33 24.94
C PRO A 51 13.28 -10.37 24.11
N VAL A 52 12.94 -11.65 24.32
CA VAL A 52 13.52 -12.76 23.56
C VAL A 52 13.24 -12.46 22.10
N ASP A 53 14.29 -12.06 21.36
CA ASP A 53 14.22 -11.80 19.94
C ASP A 53 13.71 -13.06 19.26
N SER A 54 12.46 -12.99 18.79
CA SER A 54 11.87 -14.09 18.05
C SER A 54 12.59 -14.14 16.71
N ALA A 55 13.39 -15.19 16.49
CA ALA A 55 14.13 -15.40 15.24
C ALA A 55 13.27 -15.23 13.97
N VAL A 56 11.97 -15.45 14.12
CA VAL A 56 10.92 -15.34 13.10
C VAL A 56 10.71 -13.90 12.59
N SER A 57 10.82 -12.88 13.45
CA SER A 57 10.63 -11.46 13.11
C SER A 57 11.96 -10.72 12.93
N SER A 58 12.97 -11.41 12.39
CA SER A 58 14.30 -10.86 12.19
C SER A 58 14.38 -10.06 10.88
N PRO A 59 15.32 -9.09 10.76
CA PRO A 59 15.61 -8.43 9.49
C PRO A 59 15.89 -9.39 8.32
N GLY A 60 16.50 -10.55 8.63
CA GLY A 60 16.80 -11.58 7.66
C GLY A 60 15.53 -12.22 7.09
N ALA A 61 14.58 -12.57 7.96
CA ALA A 61 13.30 -13.16 7.57
C ALA A 61 12.52 -12.26 6.60
N TYR A 62 12.37 -10.98 6.94
CA TYR A 62 11.71 -10.00 6.05
C TYR A 62 12.47 -9.77 4.73
N GLY A 63 13.81 -9.86 4.74
CA GLY A 63 14.62 -9.79 3.54
C GLY A 63 14.42 -10.99 2.60
N ILE A 64 14.36 -12.20 3.16
CA ILE A 64 14.08 -13.44 2.40
C ILE A 64 12.67 -13.37 1.82
N LEU A 65 11.68 -12.98 2.63
CA LEU A 65 10.29 -12.84 2.19
C LEU A 65 10.16 -11.84 1.02
N ALA A 66 10.83 -10.68 1.12
CA ALA A 66 10.88 -9.71 0.04
C ALA A 66 11.46 -10.31 -1.25
N GLY A 67 12.55 -11.07 -1.13
CA GLY A 67 13.18 -11.75 -2.27
C GLY A 67 12.28 -12.78 -2.94
N ILE A 68 11.60 -13.62 -2.15
CA ILE A 68 10.67 -14.64 -2.66
C ILE A 68 9.49 -14.00 -3.38
N LEU A 69 8.82 -13.02 -2.75
CA LEU A 69 7.68 -12.33 -3.34
C LEU A 69 8.07 -11.59 -4.63
N GLY A 70 9.25 -10.96 -4.64
CA GLY A 70 9.80 -10.32 -5.84
C GLY A 70 10.12 -11.33 -6.96
N ALA A 71 10.72 -12.47 -6.62
CA ALA A 71 11.05 -13.51 -7.59
C ALA A 71 9.79 -14.14 -8.21
N LEU A 72 8.71 -14.32 -7.44
CA LEU A 72 7.43 -14.83 -7.93
C LEU A 72 6.67 -13.83 -8.81
N ALA A 73 6.88 -12.52 -8.58
CA ALA A 73 6.30 -11.51 -9.45
C ALA A 73 6.88 -11.54 -10.86
N LEU A 74 8.15 -11.92 -11.03
CA LEU A 74 8.82 -11.92 -12.34
C LEU A 74 8.14 -12.82 -13.40
N PRO A 75 7.90 -14.13 -13.16
CA PRO A 75 7.23 -14.96 -14.16
C PRO A 75 5.80 -14.47 -14.43
N ALA A 76 5.07 -14.00 -13.42
CA ALA A 76 3.73 -13.44 -13.60
C ALA A 76 3.75 -12.16 -14.47
N ALA A 77 4.81 -11.34 -14.39
CA ALA A 77 4.96 -10.12 -15.18
C ALA A 77 5.42 -10.40 -16.63
N PHE A 78 6.41 -11.29 -16.80
CA PHE A 78 7.12 -11.43 -18.07
C PHE A 78 6.76 -12.69 -18.87
N VAL A 79 6.26 -13.74 -18.21
CA VAL A 79 5.92 -15.01 -18.87
C VAL A 79 4.55 -15.52 -18.37
N PRO A 80 3.48 -14.73 -18.53
CA PRO A 80 2.18 -15.00 -17.90
C PRO A 80 1.56 -16.32 -18.37
N HIS A 81 1.76 -16.73 -19.63
CA HIS A 81 1.26 -18.03 -20.12
C HIS A 81 1.92 -19.21 -19.41
N SER A 82 3.24 -19.19 -19.21
CA SER A 82 3.91 -20.24 -18.45
C SER A 82 3.52 -20.22 -16.97
N ALA A 83 3.27 -19.04 -16.40
CA ALA A 83 2.72 -18.93 -15.04
C ALA A 83 1.30 -19.53 -14.97
N ALA A 84 0.46 -19.30 -15.99
CA ALA A 84 -0.88 -19.86 -16.12
C ALA A 84 -0.83 -21.39 -16.27
N ASP A 85 0.02 -21.92 -17.14
CA ASP A 85 0.20 -23.37 -17.31
C ASP A 85 0.67 -24.04 -16.03
N PHE A 86 1.61 -23.41 -15.32
CA PHE A 86 2.08 -23.92 -14.04
C PHE A 86 0.96 -23.93 -12.99
N LEU A 87 0.20 -22.84 -12.89
CA LEU A 87 -0.78 -22.66 -11.83
C LEU A 87 -2.09 -23.43 -12.11
N PHE A 88 -2.56 -23.45 -13.36
CA PHE A 88 -3.86 -23.98 -13.76
C PHE A 88 -3.81 -25.20 -14.70
N GLY A 89 -2.67 -25.46 -15.34
CA GLY A 89 -2.49 -26.65 -16.18
C GLY A 89 -3.49 -26.69 -17.33
N ALA A 90 -4.24 -27.79 -17.44
CA ALA A 90 -5.24 -27.94 -18.49
C ALA A 90 -6.35 -26.87 -18.44
N ALA A 91 -6.65 -26.30 -17.26
CA ALA A 91 -7.62 -25.22 -17.13
C ALA A 91 -7.13 -23.88 -17.70
N ALA A 92 -5.82 -23.73 -17.95
CA ALA A 92 -5.28 -22.56 -18.64
C ALA A 92 -5.51 -22.59 -20.15
N GLN A 93 -6.00 -23.70 -20.73
CA GLN A 93 -6.00 -23.94 -22.17
C GLN A 93 -7.43 -23.95 -22.76
N PRO A 94 -7.68 -23.24 -23.88
CA PRO A 94 -6.75 -22.30 -24.54
C PRO A 94 -6.50 -21.07 -23.67
N HIS A 95 -5.30 -20.47 -23.78
CA HIS A 95 -4.96 -19.26 -23.03
C HIS A 95 -5.96 -18.15 -23.30
N ASP A 96 -6.57 -17.66 -22.23
CA ASP A 96 -7.51 -16.56 -22.32
C ASP A 96 -6.77 -15.26 -22.60
N LEU A 97 -7.40 -14.36 -23.36
CA LEU A 97 -6.95 -12.99 -23.55
C LEU A 97 -6.79 -12.25 -22.21
N LEU A 98 -7.54 -12.65 -21.18
CA LEU A 98 -7.44 -12.06 -19.85
C LEU A 98 -6.32 -12.64 -18.98
N HIS A 99 -5.75 -13.82 -19.29
CA HIS A 99 -4.68 -14.40 -18.47
C HIS A 99 -3.46 -13.48 -18.41
N GLU A 100 -3.02 -12.96 -19.55
CA GLU A 100 -1.88 -12.05 -19.63
C GLU A 100 -2.04 -10.77 -18.78
N PRO A 101 -3.08 -9.93 -18.97
CA PRO A 101 -3.26 -8.73 -18.16
C PRO A 101 -3.46 -9.06 -16.68
N LEU A 102 -4.18 -10.13 -16.33
CA LEU A 102 -4.44 -10.50 -14.94
C LEU A 102 -3.18 -10.97 -14.22
N PHE A 103 -2.33 -11.79 -14.83
CA PHE A 103 -1.06 -12.19 -14.23
C PHE A 103 -0.10 -11.00 -14.05
N ARG A 104 -0.06 -10.08 -15.03
CA ARG A 104 0.73 -8.85 -14.92
C ARG A 104 0.22 -7.96 -13.77
N ILE A 105 -1.08 -7.81 -13.62
CA ILE A 105 -1.67 -7.07 -12.49
C ILE A 105 -1.37 -7.79 -11.17
N LEU A 106 -1.53 -9.11 -11.08
CA LEU A 106 -1.20 -9.90 -9.90
C LEU A 106 0.28 -9.73 -9.50
N SER A 107 1.19 -9.70 -10.48
CA SER A 107 2.61 -9.47 -10.25
C SER A 107 2.87 -8.17 -9.49
N SER A 108 2.10 -7.12 -9.77
CA SER A 108 2.23 -5.83 -9.10
C SER A 108 1.82 -5.90 -7.63
N GLY A 109 0.82 -6.72 -7.28
CA GLY A 109 0.44 -6.99 -5.89
C GLY A 109 1.55 -7.72 -5.12
N LEU A 110 2.20 -8.71 -5.75
CA LEU A 110 3.35 -9.41 -5.21
C LEU A 110 4.56 -8.48 -5.02
N LEU A 111 4.82 -7.60 -5.99
CA LEU A 111 5.85 -6.56 -5.86
C LEU A 111 5.53 -5.63 -4.70
N SER A 112 4.30 -5.13 -4.58
CA SER A 112 3.91 -4.30 -3.43
C SER A 112 4.18 -5.00 -2.10
N ALA A 113 3.85 -6.29 -1.97
CA ALA A 113 4.11 -7.07 -0.77
C ALA A 113 5.62 -7.26 -0.51
N SER A 114 6.43 -7.38 -1.57
CA SER A 114 7.89 -7.39 -1.49
C SER A 114 8.43 -6.07 -0.91
N PHE A 115 7.96 -4.91 -1.40
CA PHE A 115 8.35 -3.60 -0.89
C PHE A 115 7.90 -3.37 0.57
N VAL A 116 6.70 -3.83 0.93
CA VAL A 116 6.26 -3.84 2.33
C VAL A 116 7.20 -4.66 3.21
N SER A 117 7.61 -5.85 2.75
CA SER A 117 8.58 -6.69 3.45
C SER A 117 9.96 -6.01 3.56
N MET A 118 10.40 -5.26 2.53
CA MET A 118 11.62 -4.46 2.61
C MET A 118 11.52 -3.31 3.63
N ALA A 119 10.37 -2.65 3.74
CA ALA A 119 10.13 -1.61 4.75
C ALA A 119 10.15 -2.22 6.17
N LEU A 120 9.49 -3.37 6.37
CA LEU A 120 9.54 -4.12 7.64
C LEU A 120 10.94 -4.59 7.99
N ARG A 121 11.74 -5.00 7.02
CA ARG A 121 13.17 -5.30 7.23
C ARG A 121 13.93 -4.10 7.78
N LEU A 122 13.63 -2.88 7.33
CA LEU A 122 14.26 -1.68 7.90
C LEU A 122 13.78 -1.44 9.33
N GLY A 123 12.46 -1.53 9.58
CA GLY A 123 11.90 -1.44 10.94
C GLY A 123 12.54 -2.44 11.90
N ALA A 124 12.74 -3.68 11.47
CA ALA A 124 13.44 -4.71 12.22
C ALA A 124 14.90 -4.34 12.51
N ARG A 125 15.61 -3.75 11.55
CA ARG A 125 17.02 -3.33 11.74
C ARG A 125 17.16 -2.18 12.71
N THR A 126 16.19 -1.28 12.74
CA THR A 126 16.19 -0.11 13.62
C THR A 126 15.53 -0.37 14.97
N GLY A 127 15.02 -1.59 15.21
CA GLY A 127 14.28 -1.91 16.43
C GLY A 127 12.92 -1.22 16.54
N ASP A 128 12.34 -0.80 15.42
CA ASP A 128 11.09 -0.03 15.34
C ASP A 128 9.90 -0.87 14.83
N LEU A 129 9.98 -2.20 14.88
CA LEU A 129 8.83 -3.05 14.52
C LEU A 129 7.58 -2.76 15.37
N ASP A 130 7.79 -2.20 16.56
CA ASP A 130 6.70 -1.85 17.46
C ASP A 130 5.88 -0.62 17.05
N SER A 131 6.31 0.13 16.03
CA SER A 131 5.54 1.27 15.54
C SER A 131 4.20 0.84 14.95
N SER A 132 3.20 1.75 15.06
CA SER A 132 1.85 1.52 14.51
C SER A 132 1.89 1.22 13.00
N VAL A 133 2.81 1.87 12.28
CA VAL A 133 3.04 1.66 10.85
C VAL A 133 3.49 0.22 10.57
N ASN A 134 4.56 -0.25 11.21
CA ASN A 134 5.09 -1.58 10.97
C ASN A 134 4.09 -2.67 11.38
N LYS A 135 3.40 -2.53 12.51
CA LYS A 135 2.34 -3.45 12.94
C LYS A 135 1.20 -3.57 11.93
N ARG A 136 0.80 -2.45 11.30
CA ARG A 136 -0.21 -2.48 10.24
C ARG A 136 0.30 -3.15 8.99
N LEU A 137 1.53 -2.88 8.57
CA LEU A 137 2.15 -3.54 7.43
C LEU A 137 2.25 -5.06 7.64
N GLU A 138 2.65 -5.52 8.84
CA GLU A 138 2.64 -6.94 9.22
C GLU A 138 1.22 -7.52 9.14
N LEU A 139 0.23 -6.85 9.72
CA LEU A 139 -1.17 -7.26 9.63
C LEU A 139 -1.65 -7.33 8.17
N GLY A 140 -1.24 -6.39 7.33
CA GLY A 140 -1.53 -6.38 5.90
C GLY A 140 -1.01 -7.65 5.20
N LEU A 141 0.25 -8.04 5.47
CA LEU A 141 0.83 -9.28 4.94
C LEU A 141 0.13 -10.54 5.46
N VAL A 142 -0.24 -10.58 6.76
CA VAL A 142 -1.00 -11.68 7.35
C VAL A 142 -2.36 -11.82 6.68
N VAL A 143 -3.10 -10.71 6.54
CA VAL A 143 -4.42 -10.70 5.90
C VAL A 143 -4.31 -11.09 4.43
N PHE A 144 -3.32 -10.57 3.70
CA PHE A 144 -3.03 -10.96 2.32
C PHE A 144 -2.88 -12.47 2.19
N ALA A 145 -2.02 -13.06 3.02
CA ALA A 145 -1.71 -14.48 2.94
C ALA A 145 -2.87 -15.35 3.41
N THR A 146 -3.63 -14.90 4.41
CA THR A 146 -4.83 -15.59 4.91
C THR A 146 -5.92 -15.63 3.85
N ILE A 147 -6.23 -14.49 3.22
CA ILE A 147 -7.25 -14.44 2.16
C ILE A 147 -6.83 -15.33 0.99
N ASN A 148 -5.59 -15.26 0.52
CA ASN A 148 -5.15 -16.11 -0.60
C ASN A 148 -5.10 -17.60 -0.25
N THR A 149 -4.79 -17.97 1.01
CA THR A 149 -4.86 -19.35 1.48
C THR A 149 -6.31 -19.84 1.47
N LEU A 150 -7.25 -18.99 1.90
CA LEU A 150 -8.68 -19.30 1.84
C LEU A 150 -9.16 -19.45 0.39
N LEU A 151 -8.75 -18.56 -0.51
CA LEU A 151 -9.05 -18.68 -1.94
C LEU A 151 -8.53 -19.99 -2.52
N GLN A 152 -7.28 -20.37 -2.25
CA GLN A 152 -6.71 -21.63 -2.73
C GLN A 152 -7.43 -22.86 -2.18
N THR A 153 -7.70 -22.89 -0.88
CA THR A 153 -8.37 -24.02 -0.23
C THR A 153 -9.83 -24.17 -0.70
N THR A 154 -10.54 -23.06 -0.89
CA THR A 154 -11.91 -23.09 -1.43
C THR A 154 -11.94 -23.53 -2.91
N SER A 155 -11.02 -23.04 -3.74
CA SER A 155 -10.86 -23.50 -5.13
C SER A 155 -10.39 -24.95 -5.24
N ALA A 156 -9.59 -25.45 -4.29
CA ALA A 156 -9.17 -26.86 -4.22
C ALA A 156 -10.31 -27.80 -3.81
N ALA A 157 -11.27 -27.31 -3.03
CA ALA A 157 -12.42 -28.10 -2.57
C ALA A 157 -13.52 -28.25 -3.63
N GLN A 158 -13.51 -27.44 -4.69
CA GLN A 158 -14.52 -27.50 -5.76
C GLN A 158 -14.25 -28.66 -6.73
N PRO A 159 -15.29 -29.39 -7.18
CA PRO A 159 -15.15 -30.35 -8.28
C PRO A 159 -14.63 -29.64 -9.54
N GLY A 160 -13.53 -30.13 -10.11
CA GLY A 160 -12.87 -29.45 -11.24
C GLY A 160 -11.98 -28.29 -10.82
N SER A 161 -11.31 -28.40 -9.67
CA SER A 161 -10.37 -27.38 -9.18
C SER A 161 -9.50 -26.80 -10.28
N VAL A 162 -9.49 -25.47 -10.37
CA VAL A 162 -8.69 -24.74 -11.35
C VAL A 162 -7.19 -24.87 -11.08
N LEU A 163 -6.77 -25.18 -9.86
CA LEU A 163 -5.35 -25.22 -9.50
C LEU A 163 -4.73 -26.59 -9.76
N THR A 164 -3.54 -26.59 -10.36
CA THR A 164 -2.72 -27.81 -10.41
C THR A 164 -2.20 -28.16 -9.03
N PHE A 165 -1.91 -29.45 -8.80
CA PHE A 165 -1.31 -29.90 -7.54
C PHE A 165 0.03 -29.19 -7.23
N PRO A 166 0.98 -29.04 -8.18
CA PRO A 166 2.20 -28.25 -7.93
C PRO A 166 1.92 -26.77 -7.66
N GLY A 167 0.97 -26.16 -8.40
CA GLY A 167 0.58 -24.77 -8.22
C GLY A 167 0.01 -24.49 -6.83
N PHE A 168 -0.86 -25.38 -6.34
CA PHE A 168 -1.41 -25.32 -4.98
C PHE A 168 -0.30 -25.34 -3.91
N TRP A 169 0.61 -26.31 -3.97
CA TRP A 169 1.66 -26.43 -2.94
C TRP A 169 2.70 -25.31 -3.01
N ALA A 170 3.09 -24.87 -4.20
CA ALA A 170 4.02 -23.77 -4.37
C ALA A 170 3.45 -22.47 -3.78
N THR A 171 2.17 -22.18 -4.05
CA THR A 171 1.50 -21.00 -3.51
C THR A 171 1.24 -21.13 -2.01
N ALA A 172 0.79 -22.28 -1.51
CA ALA A 172 0.61 -22.54 -0.09
C ALA A 172 1.92 -22.37 0.72
N ALA A 173 3.07 -22.81 0.19
CA ALA A 173 4.36 -22.66 0.84
C ALA A 173 4.74 -21.18 1.03
N VAL A 174 4.53 -20.35 0.00
CA VAL A 174 4.83 -18.91 0.03
C VAL A 174 3.90 -18.19 1.00
N LEU A 175 2.60 -18.48 0.97
CA LEU A 175 1.64 -17.86 1.88
C LEU A 175 1.86 -18.31 3.33
N GLY A 176 2.14 -19.60 3.55
CA GLY A 176 2.49 -20.13 4.87
C GLY A 176 3.72 -19.45 5.46
N LEU A 177 4.76 -19.26 4.65
CA LEU A 177 5.95 -18.51 5.05
C LEU A 177 5.62 -17.04 5.35
N THR A 178 4.79 -16.41 4.52
CA THR A 178 4.34 -15.02 4.73
C THR A 178 3.61 -14.86 6.06
N VAL A 179 2.65 -15.76 6.37
CA VAL A 179 1.93 -15.77 7.65
C VAL A 179 2.91 -16.01 8.79
N THR A 180 3.80 -17.00 8.69
CA THR A 180 4.71 -17.35 9.78
C THR A 180 5.63 -16.17 10.14
N ILE A 181 6.23 -15.52 9.14
CA ILE A 181 7.12 -14.37 9.36
C ILE A 181 6.33 -13.18 9.93
N ALA A 182 5.23 -12.78 9.29
CA ALA A 182 4.49 -11.58 9.68
C ALA A 182 3.72 -11.76 11.01
N TRP A 183 3.21 -12.97 11.28
CA TRP A 183 2.54 -13.29 12.56
C TRP A 183 3.51 -13.29 13.74
N GLY A 184 4.78 -13.66 13.53
CA GLY A 184 5.80 -13.61 14.58
C GLY A 184 5.99 -12.22 15.17
N GLY A 185 5.90 -11.17 14.34
CA GLY A 185 5.91 -9.77 14.78
C GLY A 185 4.58 -9.32 15.37
N PHE A 186 3.47 -9.59 14.66
CA PHE A 186 2.15 -9.13 15.08
C PHE A 186 1.63 -9.81 16.35
N GLY A 187 1.93 -11.09 16.57
CA GLY A 187 1.48 -11.84 17.75
C GLY A 187 1.91 -11.18 19.05
N LYS A 188 3.18 -10.75 19.13
CA LYS A 188 3.71 -9.99 20.26
C LYS A 188 3.00 -8.64 20.44
N ALA A 189 2.70 -7.95 19.33
CA ALA A 189 1.98 -6.68 19.36
C ALA A 189 0.59 -6.80 19.98
N SER A 190 -0.12 -7.90 19.70
CA SER A 190 -1.47 -8.14 20.20
C SER A 190 -1.51 -8.31 21.73
N GLU A 191 -0.44 -8.85 22.34
CA GLU A 191 -0.29 -8.99 23.79
C GLU A 191 -0.18 -7.62 24.48
N TYR A 192 0.34 -6.59 23.79
CA TYR A 192 0.43 -5.22 24.30
C TYR A 192 -0.86 -4.40 24.14
N GLY A 193 -1.99 -5.04 23.84
CA GLY A 193 -3.29 -4.36 23.81
C GLY A 193 -3.52 -3.50 22.57
N LEU A 194 -2.74 -3.69 21.50
CA LEU A 194 -3.13 -3.25 20.17
C LEU A 194 -4.31 -4.10 19.70
N SER A 195 -5.51 -3.72 20.13
CA SER A 195 -6.72 -4.38 19.63
C SER A 195 -6.78 -4.22 18.11
N LEU A 196 -7.21 -5.27 17.39
CA LEU A 196 -7.51 -5.22 15.96
C LEU A 196 -8.35 -3.99 15.56
N LYS A 197 -9.13 -3.44 16.50
CA LYS A 197 -9.92 -2.22 16.31
C LYS A 197 -9.08 -0.98 16.00
N ARG A 198 -7.81 -0.91 16.41
CA ARG A 198 -6.91 0.23 16.13
C ARG A 198 -6.01 -0.01 14.91
N ALA A 199 -5.58 -1.24 14.69
CA ALA A 199 -4.71 -1.61 13.57
C ALA A 199 -5.48 -1.90 12.27
N GLY A 200 -6.79 -2.17 12.38
CA GLY A 200 -7.62 -2.51 11.23
C GLY A 200 -7.92 -1.32 10.31
N PRO A 201 -8.51 -1.59 9.13
CA PRO A 201 -8.85 -0.58 8.14
C PRO A 201 -10.11 0.25 8.51
N LEU A 202 -10.93 -0.21 9.46
CA LEU A 202 -12.18 0.49 9.84
C LEU A 202 -11.96 1.91 10.40
N PRO A 203 -11.00 2.15 11.33
CA PRO A 203 -10.61 3.50 11.70
C PRO A 203 -10.20 4.38 10.52
N ALA A 204 -9.54 3.80 9.50
CA ALA A 204 -9.13 4.55 8.31
C ALA A 204 -10.34 4.98 7.48
N VAL A 205 -11.37 4.14 7.37
CA VAL A 205 -12.64 4.50 6.70
C VAL A 205 -13.37 5.62 7.45
N LYS A 206 -13.43 5.53 8.78
CA LYS A 206 -14.05 6.59 9.58
C LYS A 206 -13.26 7.90 9.47
N LYS A 207 -11.93 7.84 9.61
CA LYS A 207 -11.05 8.99 9.44
C LYS A 207 -11.12 9.55 8.01
N PHE A 208 -11.32 8.71 7.00
CA PHE A 208 -11.57 9.17 5.63
C PHE A 208 -12.85 9.99 5.55
N GLN A 209 -13.95 9.55 6.15
CA GLN A 209 -15.19 10.33 6.17
C GLN A 209 -14.98 11.69 6.85
N ASP A 210 -14.26 11.72 7.97
CA ASP A 210 -13.94 12.95 8.70
C ASP A 210 -13.01 13.88 7.89
N ASP A 211 -11.93 13.34 7.31
CA ASP A 211 -10.95 14.07 6.48
C ASP A 211 -11.59 14.58 5.17
N THR A 212 -12.56 13.86 4.60
CA THR A 212 -13.27 14.26 3.38
C THR A 212 -14.21 15.44 3.65
N ALA A 213 -14.79 15.51 4.84
CA ALA A 213 -15.61 16.65 5.24
C ALA A 213 -14.79 17.94 5.39
N ASP A 214 -13.48 17.84 5.66
CA ASP A 214 -12.54 18.98 5.81
C ASP A 214 -11.57 19.14 4.61
N LEU A 215 -11.99 18.73 3.41
CA LEU A 215 -11.18 18.89 2.20
C LEU A 215 -10.80 20.36 1.94
N GLY A 216 -11.70 21.30 2.23
CA GLY A 216 -11.48 22.74 2.04
C GLY A 216 -10.32 23.29 2.88
N GLY A 217 -10.23 22.95 4.16
CA GLY A 217 -9.14 23.35 5.04
C GLY A 217 -7.82 22.63 4.74
N SER A 218 -7.92 21.38 4.30
CA SER A 218 -6.74 20.55 4.01
C SER A 218 -5.98 20.99 2.75
N VAL A 219 -6.67 21.54 1.74
CA VAL A 219 -6.02 22.12 0.54
C VAL A 219 -5.24 23.39 0.91
N GLN A 220 -5.80 24.26 1.75
CA GLN A 220 -5.15 25.50 2.16
C GLN A 220 -3.90 25.26 3.02
N SER A 221 -3.87 24.17 3.78
CA SER A 221 -2.72 23.78 4.63
C SER A 221 -1.62 23.03 3.89
N GLY A 222 -1.70 22.83 2.57
CA GLY A 222 -0.69 22.13 1.79
C GLY A 222 -0.64 20.62 2.06
N ARG A 223 -1.67 20.03 2.69
CA ARG A 223 -1.76 18.60 3.07
C ARG A 223 -2.22 17.70 1.92
N ILE A 224 -2.04 18.13 0.68
CA ILE A 224 -2.54 17.48 -0.55
C ILE A 224 -2.12 16.00 -0.62
N LYS A 225 -0.88 15.68 -0.25
CA LYS A 225 -0.39 14.29 -0.26
C LYS A 225 -1.14 13.39 0.73
N SER A 226 -1.39 13.88 1.95
CA SER A 226 -2.14 13.13 2.96
C SER A 226 -3.55 12.83 2.46
N ILE A 227 -4.27 13.86 1.97
CA ILE A 227 -5.61 13.71 1.38
C ILE A 227 -5.60 12.65 0.27
N ALA A 228 -4.64 12.76 -0.66
CA ALA A 228 -4.54 11.83 -1.78
C ALA A 228 -4.36 10.38 -1.29
N TYR A 229 -3.47 10.13 -0.33
CA TYR A 229 -3.32 8.80 0.25
C TYR A 229 -4.57 8.33 1.01
N THR A 230 -5.32 9.22 1.67
CA THR A 230 -6.59 8.86 2.31
C THR A 230 -7.62 8.38 1.27
N VAL A 231 -7.78 9.13 0.17
CA VAL A 231 -8.67 8.78 -0.94
C VAL A 231 -8.23 7.46 -1.59
N LEU A 232 -6.93 7.30 -1.86
CA LEU A 232 -6.37 6.07 -2.42
C LEU A 232 -6.59 4.87 -1.49
N THR A 233 -6.41 5.04 -0.18
CA THR A 233 -6.66 4.00 0.82
C THR A 233 -8.09 3.49 0.73
N ALA A 234 -9.08 4.40 0.76
CA ALA A 234 -10.49 4.05 0.69
C ALA A 234 -10.84 3.41 -0.68
N GLY A 235 -10.33 3.98 -1.77
CA GLY A 235 -10.53 3.48 -3.13
C GLY A 235 -9.97 2.07 -3.33
N PHE A 236 -8.72 1.81 -2.94
CA PHE A 236 -8.12 0.48 -3.04
C PHE A 236 -8.79 -0.54 -2.13
N PHE A 237 -9.19 -0.14 -0.92
CA PHE A 237 -9.93 -1.02 -0.02
C PHE A 237 -11.29 -1.41 -0.63
N ALA A 238 -12.07 -0.44 -1.10
CA ALA A 238 -13.37 -0.69 -1.72
C ALA A 238 -13.24 -1.53 -3.00
N ALA A 239 -12.26 -1.22 -3.86
CA ALA A 239 -11.95 -2.00 -5.04
C ALA A 239 -11.59 -3.45 -4.69
N GLY A 240 -10.69 -3.65 -3.72
CA GLY A 240 -10.29 -4.99 -3.28
C GLY A 240 -11.45 -5.83 -2.74
N ILE A 241 -12.33 -5.22 -1.94
CA ILE A 241 -13.58 -5.87 -1.49
C ILE A 241 -14.48 -6.22 -2.69
N SER A 242 -14.66 -5.31 -3.63
CA SER A 242 -15.48 -5.57 -4.81
C SER A 242 -14.93 -6.72 -5.67
N TYR A 243 -13.61 -6.84 -5.79
CA TYR A 243 -12.97 -7.91 -6.56
C TYR A 243 -13.09 -9.27 -5.85
N LEU A 244 -13.09 -9.27 -4.51
CA LEU A 244 -13.27 -10.49 -3.71
C LEU A 244 -14.71 -11.01 -3.79
N TYR A 245 -15.70 -10.14 -3.60
CA TYR A 245 -17.10 -10.52 -3.43
C TYR A 245 -17.95 -10.46 -4.71
N ALA A 246 -17.58 -9.62 -5.69
CA ALA A 246 -18.26 -9.51 -6.98
C ALA A 246 -17.24 -9.58 -8.13
N PRO A 247 -16.42 -10.66 -8.21
CA PRO A 247 -15.32 -10.75 -9.16
C PRO A 247 -15.79 -10.70 -10.62
N GLU A 248 -16.83 -11.45 -10.98
CA GLU A 248 -17.35 -11.48 -12.36
C GLU A 248 -17.91 -10.12 -12.78
N THR A 249 -18.72 -9.49 -11.93
CA THR A 249 -19.27 -8.15 -12.21
C THR A 249 -18.16 -7.12 -12.40
N THR A 250 -17.11 -7.18 -11.56
CA THR A 250 -16.01 -6.22 -11.65
C THR A 250 -15.05 -6.54 -12.80
N LEU A 251 -14.84 -7.81 -13.14
CA LEU A 251 -14.13 -8.22 -14.36
C LEU A 251 -14.86 -7.70 -15.61
N GLN A 252 -16.17 -7.96 -15.73
CA GLN A 252 -16.99 -7.45 -16.83
C GLN A 252 -16.92 -5.93 -16.90
N ALA A 253 -17.00 -5.25 -15.76
CA ALA A 253 -17.00 -3.81 -15.73
C ALA A 253 -15.63 -3.19 -16.10
N VAL A 254 -14.53 -3.93 -15.96
CA VAL A 254 -13.17 -3.45 -16.31
C VAL A 254 -12.75 -3.88 -17.71
N PHE A 255 -13.02 -5.12 -18.10
CA PHE A 255 -12.54 -5.72 -19.36
C PHE A 255 -13.65 -5.96 -20.40
N ASN A 256 -14.89 -5.58 -20.10
CA ASN A 256 -16.06 -5.91 -20.93
C ASN A 256 -16.17 -7.42 -21.26
N ASP A 257 -15.57 -8.26 -20.42
CA ASP A 257 -15.42 -9.70 -20.64
C ASP A 257 -15.32 -10.41 -19.28
N VAL A 258 -15.88 -11.61 -19.19
CA VAL A 258 -15.76 -12.52 -18.04
C VAL A 258 -15.54 -13.90 -18.60
N LYS A 259 -14.39 -14.50 -18.27
CA LYS A 259 -14.07 -15.84 -18.77
C LYS A 259 -13.36 -16.67 -17.73
N GLY A 260 -13.88 -17.87 -17.53
CA GLY A 260 -13.22 -18.92 -16.75
C GLY A 260 -13.16 -18.68 -15.24
N ASP A 261 -13.16 -19.77 -14.49
CA ASP A 261 -13.00 -19.75 -13.04
C ASP A 261 -11.58 -19.31 -12.64
N GLU A 262 -10.60 -19.50 -13.51
CA GLU A 262 -9.21 -19.11 -13.31
C GLU A 262 -9.00 -17.59 -13.36
N CYS A 263 -9.71 -16.86 -14.25
CA CYS A 263 -9.66 -15.39 -14.22
C CYS A 263 -10.37 -14.84 -12.98
N VAL A 264 -11.49 -15.45 -12.57
CA VAL A 264 -12.18 -15.12 -11.33
C VAL A 264 -11.25 -15.33 -10.12
N PHE A 265 -10.50 -16.44 -10.11
CA PHE A 265 -9.51 -16.72 -9.08
C PHE A 265 -8.39 -15.65 -9.05
N LEU A 266 -7.77 -15.34 -10.19
CA LEU A 266 -6.73 -14.31 -10.28
C LEU A 266 -7.25 -12.94 -9.84
N TRP A 267 -8.47 -12.58 -10.24
CA TRP A 267 -9.07 -11.31 -9.88
C TRP A 267 -9.35 -11.18 -8.39
N ARG A 268 -9.80 -12.26 -7.74
CA ARG A 268 -9.91 -12.32 -6.28
C ARG A 268 -8.56 -12.21 -5.59
N ALA A 269 -7.50 -12.85 -6.12
CA ALA A 269 -6.14 -12.73 -5.59
C ALA A 269 -5.59 -11.30 -5.69
N ILE A 270 -5.88 -10.59 -6.80
CA ILE A 270 -5.60 -9.16 -6.96
C ILE A 270 -6.39 -8.35 -5.92
N GLY A 271 -7.68 -8.67 -5.74
CA GLY A 271 -8.52 -8.06 -4.71
C GLY A 271 -7.97 -8.21 -3.30
N ALA A 272 -7.42 -9.39 -2.99
CA ALA A 272 -6.72 -9.66 -1.73
C ALA A 272 -5.50 -8.74 -1.55
N ALA A 273 -4.67 -8.56 -2.59
CA ALA A 273 -3.54 -7.63 -2.55
C ALA A 273 -3.99 -6.17 -2.34
N LEU A 274 -5.06 -5.74 -3.03
CA LEU A 274 -5.59 -4.39 -2.91
C LEU A 274 -6.10 -4.08 -1.50
N VAL A 275 -6.91 -4.98 -0.94
CA VAL A 275 -7.55 -4.76 0.37
C VAL A 275 -6.56 -4.79 1.53
N SER A 276 -5.44 -5.54 1.41
CA SER A 276 -4.56 -5.85 2.54
C SER A 276 -3.15 -5.28 2.42
N VAL A 277 -2.60 -5.15 1.21
CA VAL A 277 -1.23 -4.65 1.01
C VAL A 277 -1.27 -3.22 0.49
N VAL A 278 -1.97 -2.96 -0.61
CA VAL A 278 -1.95 -1.66 -1.29
C VAL A 278 -2.69 -0.60 -0.47
N SER A 279 -3.85 -0.93 0.09
CA SER A 279 -4.60 -0.03 0.96
C SER A 279 -3.83 0.30 2.24
N VAL A 280 -3.21 -0.69 2.89
CA VAL A 280 -2.44 -0.53 4.13
C VAL A 280 -1.16 0.26 3.88
N THR A 281 -0.52 0.04 2.73
CA THR A 281 0.62 0.85 2.27
C THR A 281 0.20 2.32 2.10
N SER A 282 -0.90 2.56 1.39
CA SER A 282 -1.45 3.91 1.20
C SER A 282 -1.80 4.57 2.53
N TYR A 283 -2.41 3.83 3.46
CA TYR A 283 -2.75 4.34 4.79
C TYR A 283 -1.51 4.66 5.62
N SER A 284 -0.47 3.84 5.52
CA SER A 284 0.81 4.10 6.18
C SER A 284 1.50 5.34 5.61
N LEU A 285 1.49 5.51 4.29
CA LEU A 285 1.98 6.73 3.62
C LEU A 285 1.17 7.97 4.00
N LYS A 286 -0.13 7.82 4.22
CA LYS A 286 -0.99 8.88 4.74
C LYS A 286 -0.52 9.37 6.11
N GLU A 287 -0.26 8.47 7.05
CA GLU A 287 0.28 8.85 8.36
C GLU A 287 1.67 9.48 8.25
N GLY A 288 2.53 8.94 7.39
CA GLY A 288 3.82 9.58 7.10
C GLY A 288 3.68 10.98 6.50
N ALA A 289 2.61 11.24 5.74
CA ALA A 289 2.29 12.56 5.20
C ALA A 289 1.74 13.52 6.26
N ASP A 290 0.90 13.02 7.17
CA ASP A 290 0.38 13.79 8.31
C ASP A 290 1.50 14.23 9.26
N ASP A 291 2.46 13.33 9.52
CA ASP A 291 3.56 13.57 10.46
C ASP A 291 4.77 14.26 9.81
N GLY A 292 4.72 14.53 8.51
CA GLY A 292 5.84 15.12 7.76
C GLY A 292 7.05 14.18 7.58
N SER A 293 6.89 12.89 7.88
CA SER A 293 7.94 11.86 7.86
C SER A 293 8.04 11.10 6.53
N LEU A 294 7.34 11.52 5.47
CA LEU A 294 7.47 10.92 4.12
C LEU A 294 8.92 10.86 3.59
N GLY A 295 9.82 11.71 4.12
CA GLY A 295 11.24 11.69 3.79
C GLY A 295 12.01 10.50 4.36
N ASP A 296 11.46 9.81 5.35
CA ASP A 296 12.12 8.70 6.02
C ASP A 296 12.19 7.47 5.11
N ARG A 297 13.23 6.67 5.34
CA ARG A 297 13.58 5.55 4.47
C ARG A 297 12.46 4.51 4.30
N PRO A 298 11.71 4.10 5.35
CA PRO A 298 10.59 3.16 5.18
C PRO A 298 9.50 3.72 4.27
N PHE A 299 9.10 4.98 4.43
CA PHE A 299 8.08 5.61 3.58
C PHE A 299 8.55 5.83 2.15
N LYS A 300 9.85 6.10 1.93
CA LYS A 300 10.43 6.13 0.58
C LYS A 300 10.35 4.77 -0.12
N ILE A 301 10.62 3.68 0.60
CA ILE A 301 10.47 2.31 0.07
C ILE A 301 9.00 2.02 -0.26
N LEU A 302 8.08 2.33 0.65
CA LEU A 302 6.65 2.16 0.42
C LEU A 302 6.15 2.97 -0.79
N ASN A 303 6.62 4.21 -0.93
CA ASN A 303 6.32 5.06 -2.10
C ASN A 303 6.89 4.47 -3.39
N ALA A 304 8.12 3.98 -3.39
CA ALA A 304 8.70 3.33 -4.55
C ALA A 304 7.89 2.07 -4.95
N GLY A 305 7.49 1.26 -3.98
CA GLY A 305 6.65 0.09 -4.20
C GLY A 305 5.28 0.43 -4.77
N LEU A 306 4.59 1.42 -4.19
CA LEU A 306 3.28 1.86 -4.69
C LEU A 306 3.37 2.53 -6.06
N ALA A 307 4.42 3.31 -6.34
CA ALA A 307 4.68 3.89 -7.65
C ALA A 307 4.92 2.79 -8.70
N LEU A 308 5.78 1.80 -8.41
CA LEU A 308 6.03 0.68 -9.32
C LEU A 308 4.76 -0.14 -9.57
N THR A 309 4.00 -0.43 -8.51
CA THR A 309 2.73 -1.15 -8.60
C THR A 309 1.74 -0.41 -9.50
N SER A 310 1.64 0.90 -9.33
CA SER A 310 0.78 1.76 -10.13
C SER A 310 1.23 1.82 -11.59
N PHE A 311 2.54 1.90 -11.83
CA PHE A 311 3.10 1.88 -13.18
C PHE A 311 2.77 0.58 -13.93
N VAL A 312 2.88 -0.58 -13.27
CA VAL A 312 2.48 -1.86 -13.88
C VAL A 312 0.99 -1.88 -14.25
N HIS A 313 0.10 -1.39 -13.38
CA HIS A 313 -1.32 -1.27 -13.72
C HIS A 313 -1.56 -0.35 -14.93
N LEU A 314 -0.87 0.80 -15.00
CA LEU A 314 -0.96 1.70 -16.14
C LEU A 314 -0.47 1.03 -17.43
N LEU A 315 0.64 0.28 -17.37
CA LEU A 315 1.16 -0.48 -18.52
C LEU A 315 0.19 -1.54 -19.03
N VAL A 316 -0.63 -2.12 -18.14
CA VAL A 316 -1.65 -3.11 -18.52
C VAL A 316 -2.92 -2.42 -19.04
N PHE A 317 -3.38 -1.36 -18.39
CA PHE A 317 -4.66 -0.74 -18.71
C PHE A 317 -4.61 0.23 -19.90
N VAL A 318 -3.51 0.95 -20.10
CA VAL A 318 -3.41 1.95 -21.19
C VAL A 318 -3.58 1.31 -22.57
N PRO A 319 -2.94 0.17 -22.91
CA PRO A 319 -3.15 -0.48 -24.22
C PRO A 319 -4.58 -1.00 -24.45
N LEU A 320 -5.34 -1.22 -23.37
CA LEU A 320 -6.73 -1.66 -23.46
C LEU A 320 -7.69 -0.50 -23.76
N LEU A 321 -7.25 0.76 -23.59
CA LEU A 321 -8.07 1.92 -23.94
C LEU A 321 -8.37 1.95 -25.44
N GLY A 322 -9.65 2.00 -25.77
CA GLY A 322 -10.13 2.10 -27.16
C GLY A 322 -10.20 0.76 -27.89
N GLY A 323 -9.90 -0.37 -27.23
CA GLY A 323 -10.23 -1.70 -27.73
C GLY A 323 -11.65 -2.14 -27.34
N ASP A 324 -12.16 -3.17 -28.00
CA ASP A 324 -13.50 -3.76 -27.73
C ASP A 324 -13.60 -4.39 -26.32
N HIS A 325 -12.45 -4.65 -25.70
CA HIS A 325 -12.28 -5.18 -24.34
C HIS A 325 -12.20 -4.08 -23.26
N ALA A 326 -12.45 -2.82 -23.57
CA ALA A 326 -12.49 -1.76 -22.57
C ALA A 326 -13.85 -1.73 -21.86
N GLY A 327 -13.88 -2.11 -20.59
CA GLY A 327 -15.07 -1.96 -19.76
C GLY A 327 -15.29 -0.51 -19.28
N PRO A 328 -16.52 -0.15 -18.86
CA PRO A 328 -16.86 1.20 -18.42
C PRO A 328 -16.07 1.72 -17.21
N LEU A 329 -15.50 0.83 -16.37
CA LEU A 329 -14.70 1.23 -15.21
C LEU A 329 -13.22 1.48 -15.54
N LEU A 330 -12.74 1.07 -16.71
CA LEU A 330 -11.32 1.18 -17.06
C LEU A 330 -10.78 2.63 -16.99
N PRO A 331 -11.49 3.68 -17.47
CA PRO A 331 -11.01 5.06 -17.35
C PRO A 331 -10.89 5.53 -15.90
N ALA A 332 -11.82 5.12 -15.03
CA ALA A 332 -11.76 5.46 -13.61
C ALA A 332 -10.56 4.79 -12.93
N LEU A 333 -10.28 3.52 -13.25
CA LEU A 333 -9.10 2.82 -12.75
C LEU A 333 -7.80 3.49 -13.20
N LEU A 334 -7.71 3.92 -14.47
CA LEU A 334 -6.56 4.68 -14.95
C LEU A 334 -6.36 5.99 -14.20
N GLY A 335 -7.44 6.71 -13.87
CA GLY A 335 -7.38 7.90 -13.04
C GLY A 335 -6.84 7.63 -11.64
N VAL A 336 -7.32 6.55 -10.99
CA VAL A 336 -6.88 6.13 -9.66
C VAL A 336 -5.40 5.72 -9.66
N TRP A 337 -5.01 4.84 -10.59
CA TRP A 337 -3.63 4.38 -10.69
C TRP A 337 -2.66 5.47 -11.17
N GLY A 338 -3.11 6.36 -12.06
CA GLY A 338 -2.36 7.54 -12.48
C GLY A 338 -2.10 8.51 -11.32
N THR A 339 -3.13 8.76 -10.51
CA THR A 339 -3.00 9.57 -9.29
C THR A 339 -2.06 8.92 -8.29
N SER A 340 -2.23 7.62 -8.04
CA SER A 340 -1.36 6.83 -7.17
C SER A 340 0.11 6.90 -7.60
N PHE A 341 0.37 6.70 -8.91
CA PHE A 341 1.71 6.81 -9.48
C PHE A 341 2.31 8.21 -9.24
N ALA A 342 1.59 9.27 -9.59
CA ALA A 342 2.09 10.64 -9.48
C ALA A 342 2.40 11.02 -8.02
N VAL A 343 1.48 10.72 -7.10
CA VAL A 343 1.65 11.05 -5.68
C VAL A 343 2.81 10.25 -5.09
N SER A 344 2.89 8.94 -5.34
CA SER A 344 3.94 8.08 -4.81
C SER A 344 5.32 8.35 -5.41
N ALA A 345 5.42 8.60 -6.71
CA ALA A 345 6.69 8.97 -7.35
C ALA A 345 7.24 10.29 -6.76
N SER A 346 6.37 11.27 -6.52
CA SER A 346 6.76 12.54 -5.88
C SER A 346 7.21 12.36 -4.42
N GLY A 347 6.72 11.32 -3.74
CA GLY A 347 7.13 10.95 -2.38
C GLY A 347 8.49 10.25 -2.36
N ALA A 348 8.75 9.38 -3.34
CA ALA A 348 10.02 8.66 -3.46
C ALA A 348 11.20 9.58 -3.80
N TYR A 349 10.99 10.62 -4.61
CA TYR A 349 12.07 11.48 -5.13
C TYR A 349 12.54 12.58 -4.16
N ARG A 350 11.82 12.87 -3.07
CA ARG A 350 12.18 13.98 -2.17
C ARG A 350 13.56 13.74 -1.53
N GLY A 351 14.54 14.57 -1.93
CA GLY A 351 15.88 14.60 -1.36
C GLY A 351 15.82 14.76 0.16
N SER A 352 16.77 14.14 0.86
CA SER A 352 17.02 14.41 2.27
C SER A 352 17.78 15.73 2.36
N ASP A 353 17.05 16.83 2.28
CA ASP A 353 17.59 18.18 2.53
C ASP A 353 17.82 18.41 4.02
#